data_AF-A0A662SAE6-F1
#
_entry.id   AF-A0A662SAE6-F1
#
_cell.length_a   1.000
_cell.length_b   1.000
_cell.length_c   1.000
_cell.angle_alpha   90.00
_cell.angle_beta   90.00
_cell.angle_gamma   90.00
#
_symmetry.space_group_name_H-M   'P 1'
#
loop_
_entity.id
_entity.type
_entity.pdbx_description
1 polymer ?
#
loop_
_entity_poly.entity_id
_entity_poly.type
_entity_poly.pdbx_seq_one_letter_code
_entity_poly.pdbx_strand_id
1 'polypeptide(L)'
;MEEVKKAAKFLNESPVRKVPKKVILDNVEIENNYRSGIKMVNNELRISKKLPRDKIEAILRREALITFLPEVDFLQIYDLAWAYANADISWWKECSQPINLPTFPIYEAPGMFSLYSQKERRSIVKSTVKSILLLYEQGQEVTLKDYLSILMISRRYPSIKISKKEEKVLKSLIKVASEAKLEKLAEISGLSLASVSRAIRGLLAKKVIHGPYNLNPLRLSLSIFFMELEDPSKEEIDFLESFPYTYSVYKPVNSDTYYLAFLMPMKYKSALLRLRGRGLRMGRAVRFSFEMHPLELINPEEVLSMMIDGYKTKPEVLPYYREEKPPFKLDRKDIIALNLLLQKGKASRSQLRKIGVTNPAERFSRYRKGGIIFKGYLPTGLGIGEAVIAKMDIPYRDFLRVRRAIGSVSSLLLYFVEGSLNGAIAINYVNQEILSTFIKSMKIIFGESLELLDILVSAGPSSWSLPVDLWNEEEQTFEMDLESFVRAFLNRINESEWKNIVTTYT
;
A
#
# COMPACT_ATOMS: atom_id res chain seq x y z
N MET A 1 27.11 -27.86 7.25
CA MET A 1 26.22 -29.05 7.17
C MET A 1 25.11 -29.04 8.21
N GLU A 2 25.39 -28.78 9.49
CA GLU A 2 24.34 -28.82 10.53
C GLU A 2 23.18 -27.82 10.27
N GLU A 3 23.47 -26.56 9.96
CA GLU A 3 22.44 -25.56 9.67
C GLU A 3 21.61 -25.90 8.42
N VAL A 4 22.21 -26.55 7.42
CA VAL A 4 21.49 -27.03 6.23
C VAL A 4 20.51 -28.15 6.61
N LYS A 5 20.91 -29.08 7.49
CA LYS A 5 20.00 -30.11 8.02
C LYS A 5 18.85 -29.49 8.83
N LYS A 6 19.12 -28.44 9.60
CA LYS A 6 18.08 -27.69 10.34
C LYS A 6 17.10 -27.02 9.38
N ALA A 7 17.59 -26.37 8.33
CA ALA A 7 16.76 -25.76 7.28
C ALA A 7 15.93 -26.82 6.51
N ALA A 8 16.53 -27.95 6.14
CA ALA A 8 15.83 -29.08 5.51
C ALA A 8 14.67 -29.58 6.38
N LYS A 9 14.91 -29.81 7.68
CA LYS A 9 13.85 -30.22 8.62
C LYS A 9 12.77 -29.15 8.78
N PHE A 10 13.17 -27.88 8.80
CA PHE A 10 12.24 -26.76 8.92
C PHE A 10 11.29 -26.66 7.72
N LEU A 11 11.83 -26.74 6.49
CA LEU A 11 11.05 -26.67 5.26
C LEU A 11 10.34 -27.98 4.91
N ASN A 12 10.90 -29.12 5.35
CA ASN A 12 10.59 -30.47 4.88
C ASN A 12 10.85 -30.61 3.37
N GLU A 13 11.99 -30.12 2.91
CA GLU A 13 12.42 -30.10 1.52
C GLU A 13 13.91 -30.43 1.41
N SER A 14 14.38 -30.72 0.20
CA SER A 14 15.80 -30.85 -0.12
C SER A 14 16.37 -29.54 -0.69
N PRO A 15 17.68 -29.25 -0.52
CA PRO A 15 18.30 -28.10 -1.16
C PRO A 15 18.20 -28.18 -2.69
N VAL A 16 17.80 -27.08 -3.33
CA VAL A 16 17.77 -26.95 -4.80
C VAL A 16 19.06 -26.37 -5.37
N ARG A 17 19.89 -25.73 -4.53
CA ARG A 17 21.24 -25.27 -4.90
C ARG A 17 22.30 -26.18 -4.30
N LYS A 18 23.50 -26.13 -4.90
CA LYS A 18 24.68 -26.84 -4.36
C LYS A 18 25.02 -26.34 -2.95
N VAL A 19 25.15 -27.29 -2.03
CA VAL A 19 25.62 -27.01 -0.67
C VAL A 19 27.14 -26.77 -0.69
N PRO A 20 27.66 -25.72 -0.04
CA PRO A 20 29.10 -25.49 0.05
C PRO A 20 29.84 -26.66 0.71
N LYS A 21 31.02 -27.02 0.19
CA LYS A 21 31.82 -28.15 0.70
C LYS A 21 32.35 -27.91 2.12
N LYS A 22 32.77 -26.68 2.41
CA LYS A 22 33.26 -26.27 3.73
C LYS A 22 33.01 -24.78 3.98
N VAL A 23 33.08 -24.40 5.25
CA VAL A 23 33.02 -23.01 5.71
C VAL A 23 34.36 -22.62 6.32
N ILE A 24 34.91 -21.48 5.93
CA ILE A 24 36.20 -20.98 6.41
C ILE A 24 36.02 -19.55 6.92
N LEU A 25 36.64 -19.22 8.04
CA LEU A 25 36.81 -17.82 8.47
C LEU A 25 38.02 -17.22 7.75
N ASP A 26 37.81 -16.15 6.98
CA ASP A 26 38.83 -15.54 6.14
C ASP A 26 38.75 -13.99 6.19
N ASN A 27 39.73 -13.31 5.60
CA ASN A 27 39.72 -11.87 5.39
C ASN A 27 38.78 -11.51 4.22
N VAL A 28 37.48 -11.52 4.48
CA VAL A 28 36.44 -11.10 3.53
C VAL A 28 36.01 -9.67 3.86
N GLU A 29 35.78 -8.86 2.83
CA GLU A 29 35.23 -7.50 2.97
C GLU A 29 33.76 -7.55 3.41
N ILE A 30 33.36 -6.61 4.27
CA ILE A 30 31.98 -6.51 4.77
C ILE A 30 31.30 -5.41 3.97
N GLU A 31 30.68 -5.81 2.87
CA GLU A 31 29.92 -4.93 2.01
C GLU A 31 28.47 -4.80 2.50
N ASN A 32 27.82 -3.66 2.27
CA ASN A 32 26.42 -3.43 2.63
C ASN A 32 25.48 -3.96 1.52
N ASN A 33 25.53 -5.27 1.28
CA ASN A 33 24.74 -5.96 0.27
C ASN A 33 23.97 -7.15 0.88
N TYR A 34 23.05 -7.75 0.11
CA TYR A 34 22.17 -8.84 0.58
C TYR A 34 22.91 -10.08 1.10
N ARG A 35 24.15 -10.32 0.67
CA ARG A 35 25.01 -11.41 1.16
C ARG A 35 26.24 -10.84 1.87
N SER A 36 26.07 -9.75 2.61
CA SER A 36 27.13 -9.11 3.40
C SER A 36 27.92 -10.11 4.23
N GLY A 37 29.25 -9.92 4.25
CA GLY A 37 30.18 -10.65 5.11
C GLY A 37 30.64 -12.01 4.58
N ILE A 38 30.31 -12.38 3.34
CA ILE A 38 30.69 -13.66 2.74
C ILE A 38 31.28 -13.56 1.33
N LYS A 39 32.03 -14.59 0.94
CA LYS A 39 32.48 -14.80 -0.44
C LYS A 39 32.45 -16.29 -0.77
N MET A 40 31.89 -16.64 -1.93
CA MET A 40 31.95 -18.00 -2.46
C MET A 40 33.19 -18.18 -3.33
N VAL A 41 34.06 -19.14 -3.01
CA VAL A 41 35.28 -19.45 -3.78
C VAL A 41 35.42 -20.96 -3.90
N ASN A 42 35.53 -21.52 -5.11
CA ASN A 42 35.71 -22.97 -5.33
C ASN A 42 34.70 -23.87 -4.59
N ASN A 43 33.43 -23.43 -4.51
CA ASN A 43 32.36 -24.07 -3.72
C ASN A 43 32.63 -24.12 -2.19
N GLU A 44 33.44 -23.21 -1.68
CA GLU A 44 33.70 -22.97 -0.27
C GLU A 44 33.05 -21.65 0.14
N LEU A 45 32.39 -21.63 1.29
CA LEU A 45 31.83 -20.43 1.88
C LEU A 45 32.88 -19.79 2.79
N ARG A 46 33.39 -18.62 2.41
CA ARG A 46 34.30 -17.83 3.24
C ARG A 46 33.53 -16.75 3.97
N ILE A 47 33.65 -16.68 5.30
CA ILE A 47 32.97 -15.70 6.15
C ILE A 47 34.03 -14.75 6.72
N SER A 48 33.73 -13.46 6.77
CA SER A 48 34.65 -12.46 7.34
C SER A 48 34.92 -12.75 8.81
N LYS A 49 36.19 -12.98 9.16
CA LYS A 49 36.63 -13.18 10.54
C LYS A 49 36.54 -11.91 11.41
N LYS A 50 36.27 -10.75 10.80
CA LYS A 50 36.07 -9.46 11.48
C LYS A 50 34.67 -9.31 12.07
N LEU A 51 33.73 -10.19 11.70
CA LEU A 51 32.37 -10.15 12.22
C LEU A 51 32.30 -10.72 13.64
N PRO A 52 31.46 -10.16 14.51
CA PRO A 52 31.19 -10.75 15.82
C PRO A 52 30.47 -12.08 15.66
N ARG A 53 30.58 -12.93 16.69
CA ARG A 53 30.12 -14.34 16.66
C ARG A 53 28.63 -14.48 16.31
N ASP A 54 27.79 -13.61 16.87
CA ASP A 54 26.36 -13.56 16.59
C ASP A 54 26.05 -13.31 15.11
N LYS A 55 26.79 -12.41 14.46
CA LYS A 55 26.67 -12.17 13.00
C LYS A 55 27.16 -13.36 12.18
N ILE A 56 28.22 -14.05 12.61
CA ILE A 56 28.70 -15.27 11.96
C ILE A 56 27.63 -16.38 12.04
N GLU A 57 27.01 -16.58 13.21
CA GLU A 57 25.92 -17.55 13.40
C GLU A 57 24.69 -17.22 12.54
N ALA A 58 24.34 -15.93 12.44
CA ALA A 58 23.27 -15.47 11.55
C ALA A 58 23.59 -15.74 10.08
N ILE A 59 24.82 -15.50 9.64
CA ILE A 59 25.28 -15.83 8.28
C ILE A 59 25.15 -17.32 8.02
N LEU A 60 25.59 -18.18 8.93
CA LEU A 60 25.48 -19.63 8.75
C LEU A 60 24.04 -20.09 8.52
N ARG A 61 23.08 -19.52 9.28
CA ARG A 61 21.64 -19.79 9.11
C ARG A 61 21.10 -19.22 7.80
N ARG A 62 21.49 -18.00 7.45
CA ARG A 62 21.08 -17.30 6.21
C ARG A 62 21.52 -18.11 5.00
N GLU A 63 22.81 -18.42 4.91
CA GLU A 63 23.40 -19.17 3.79
C GLU A 63 22.87 -20.60 3.71
N ALA A 64 22.54 -21.22 4.85
CA ALA A 64 21.85 -22.50 4.85
C ALA A 64 20.46 -22.43 4.19
N LEU A 65 19.62 -21.43 4.52
CA LEU A 65 18.31 -21.27 3.87
C LEU A 65 18.44 -20.93 2.39
N ILE A 66 19.44 -20.13 1.99
CA ILE A 66 19.67 -19.77 0.58
C ILE A 66 19.81 -21.02 -0.31
N THR A 67 20.32 -22.14 0.21
CA THR A 67 20.41 -23.38 -0.56
C THR A 67 19.06 -23.97 -0.99
N PHE A 68 17.96 -23.50 -0.41
CA PHE A 68 16.57 -23.91 -0.72
C PHE A 68 15.80 -22.86 -1.53
N LEU A 69 16.44 -21.75 -1.91
CA LEU A 69 15.81 -20.74 -2.77
C LEU A 69 16.21 -21.00 -4.22
N PRO A 70 15.31 -20.92 -5.21
CA PRO A 70 15.69 -21.00 -6.62
C PRO A 70 16.59 -19.82 -7.02
N GLU A 71 17.40 -19.99 -8.06
CA GLU A 71 18.15 -18.88 -8.65
C GLU A 71 17.19 -17.97 -9.43
N VAL A 72 17.24 -16.67 -9.14
CA VAL A 72 16.35 -15.63 -9.69
C VAL A 72 17.15 -14.36 -9.96
N ASP A 73 16.60 -13.45 -10.76
CA ASP A 73 17.23 -12.19 -11.18
C ASP A 73 17.06 -11.03 -10.17
N PHE A 74 16.28 -11.22 -9.10
CA PHE A 74 16.03 -10.23 -8.06
C PHE A 74 16.63 -10.63 -6.70
N LEU A 75 17.21 -9.66 -5.98
CA LEU A 75 17.93 -9.91 -4.72
C LEU A 75 17.01 -10.07 -3.50
N GLN A 76 15.78 -9.56 -3.57
CA GLN A 76 14.80 -9.54 -2.48
C GLN A 76 14.41 -10.94 -2.01
N ILE A 77 14.60 -11.98 -2.82
CA ILE A 77 14.40 -13.37 -2.38
C ILE A 77 15.21 -13.71 -1.12
N TYR A 78 16.39 -13.08 -0.96
CA TYR A 78 17.27 -13.30 0.18
C TYR A 78 16.74 -12.72 1.49
N ASP A 79 15.74 -11.84 1.45
CA ASP A 79 15.06 -11.34 2.65
C ASP A 79 14.39 -12.47 3.45
N LEU A 80 13.98 -13.57 2.80
CA LEU A 80 13.50 -14.78 3.47
C LEU A 80 14.59 -15.44 4.32
N ALA A 81 15.82 -15.44 3.82
CA ALA A 81 16.98 -16.00 4.52
C ALA A 81 17.40 -15.13 5.72
N TRP A 82 17.34 -13.80 5.56
CA TRP A 82 17.54 -12.86 6.66
C TRP A 82 16.47 -13.02 7.75
N ALA A 83 15.20 -13.13 7.36
CA ALA A 83 14.08 -13.36 8.28
C ALA A 83 14.23 -14.68 9.05
N TYR A 84 14.61 -15.76 8.36
CA TYR A 84 14.87 -17.08 8.96
C TYR A 84 16.03 -17.06 9.95
N ALA A 85 17.13 -16.39 9.58
CA ALA A 85 18.32 -16.28 10.42
C ALA A 85 18.06 -15.51 11.71
N ASN A 86 16.95 -14.75 11.78
CA ASN A 86 16.65 -13.82 12.85
C ASN A 86 17.79 -12.81 13.05
N ALA A 87 18.29 -12.28 11.95
CA ALA A 87 19.38 -11.33 11.98
C ALA A 87 18.98 -10.03 12.68
N ASP A 88 19.99 -9.30 13.14
CA ASP A 88 19.81 -7.95 13.66
C ASP A 88 19.15 -7.04 12.60
N ILE A 89 18.10 -6.32 13.01
CA ILE A 89 17.29 -5.50 12.11
C ILE A 89 18.10 -4.33 11.56
N SER A 90 19.00 -3.74 12.35
CA SER A 90 19.81 -2.60 11.90
C SER A 90 20.76 -3.03 10.79
N TRP A 91 21.43 -4.17 10.98
CA TRP A 91 22.33 -4.73 9.98
C TRP A 91 21.59 -5.21 8.72
N TRP A 92 20.44 -5.86 8.88
CA TRP A 92 19.61 -6.26 7.73
C TRP A 92 19.15 -5.04 6.92
N LYS A 93 18.77 -3.94 7.59
CA LYS A 93 18.37 -2.70 6.92
C LYS A 93 19.52 -2.03 6.15
N GLU A 94 20.76 -2.15 6.62
CA GLU A 94 21.94 -1.68 5.88
C GLU A 94 22.21 -2.53 4.62
N CYS A 95 21.83 -3.81 4.65
CA CYS A 95 22.12 -4.80 3.61
C CYS A 95 21.01 -4.99 2.57
N SER A 96 19.82 -4.43 2.81
CA SER A 96 18.62 -4.63 1.98
C SER A 96 18.15 -3.32 1.35
N GLN A 97 17.37 -3.43 0.27
CA GLN A 97 16.82 -2.28 -0.43
C GLN A 97 15.29 -2.35 -0.44
N PRO A 98 14.59 -1.25 -0.11
CA PRO A 98 13.15 -1.21 -0.25
C PRO A 98 12.77 -1.26 -1.74
N ILE A 99 11.67 -1.94 -2.05
CA ILE A 99 11.07 -1.95 -3.38
C ILE A 99 9.81 -1.08 -3.35
N ASN A 100 9.72 -0.24 -4.38
CA ASN A 100 8.56 0.60 -4.63
C ASN A 100 8.02 0.28 -6.03
N LEU A 101 6.97 -0.53 -6.08
CA LEU A 101 6.18 -0.78 -7.29
C LEU A 101 4.80 -0.19 -7.06
N PRO A 102 4.27 0.70 -7.94
CA PRO A 102 2.91 1.23 -7.79
C PRO A 102 1.82 0.15 -7.72
N THR A 103 2.10 -1.03 -8.25
CA THR A 103 1.25 -2.24 -8.23
C THR A 103 1.21 -2.97 -6.88
N PHE A 104 2.08 -2.61 -5.93
CA PHE A 104 2.17 -3.23 -4.60
C PHE A 104 2.33 -2.17 -3.49
N PRO A 105 1.95 -2.49 -2.24
CA PRO A 105 2.38 -1.69 -1.10
C PRO A 105 3.91 -1.65 -0.99
N ILE A 106 4.45 -0.59 -0.36
CA ILE A 106 5.90 -0.44 -0.14
C ILE A 106 6.47 -1.70 0.51
N TYR A 107 7.40 -2.35 -0.18
CA TYR A 107 8.12 -3.51 0.32
C TYR A 107 9.39 -3.04 1.03
N GLU A 108 9.47 -3.26 2.34
CA GLU A 108 10.66 -3.02 3.14
C GLU A 108 10.77 -4.14 4.18
N ALA A 109 11.53 -5.18 3.84
CA ALA A 109 11.51 -6.45 4.55
C ALA A 109 11.85 -6.34 6.04
N PRO A 110 12.93 -5.65 6.48
CA PRO A 110 13.24 -5.54 7.91
C PRO A 110 12.07 -4.96 8.72
N GLY A 111 11.48 -3.86 8.27
CA GLY A 111 10.33 -3.24 8.92
C GLY A 111 9.08 -4.11 8.86
N MET A 112 8.81 -4.77 7.73
CA MET A 112 7.65 -5.66 7.57
C MET A 112 7.72 -6.88 8.49
N PHE A 113 8.87 -7.57 8.52
CA PHE A 113 9.07 -8.74 9.35
C PHE A 113 9.17 -8.38 10.84
N SER A 114 9.59 -7.16 11.19
CA SER A 114 9.67 -6.71 12.59
C SER A 114 8.32 -6.68 13.31
N LEU A 115 7.21 -6.66 12.57
CA LEU A 115 5.85 -6.68 13.11
C LEU A 115 5.44 -8.06 13.68
N TYR A 116 6.17 -9.12 13.32
CA TYR A 116 5.82 -10.50 13.63
C TYR A 116 6.77 -11.11 14.66
N SER A 117 6.22 -11.94 15.56
CA SER A 117 7.02 -12.77 16.46
C SER A 117 7.91 -13.73 15.67
N GLN A 118 8.94 -14.29 16.31
CA GLN A 118 9.83 -15.24 15.66
C GLN A 118 9.09 -16.49 15.12
N LYS A 119 8.06 -16.95 15.83
CA LYS A 119 7.22 -18.09 15.40
C LYS A 119 6.43 -17.74 14.14
N GLU A 120 5.79 -16.58 14.11
CA GLU A 120 5.04 -16.09 12.95
C GLU A 120 5.97 -15.88 11.75
N ARG A 121 7.10 -15.19 11.94
CA ARG A 121 8.12 -14.99 10.88
C ARG A 121 8.55 -16.31 10.25
N ARG A 122 8.82 -17.34 11.07
CA ARG A 122 9.17 -18.68 10.57
C ARG A 122 8.02 -19.31 9.77
N SER A 123 6.78 -19.17 10.21
CA SER A 123 5.63 -19.66 9.44
C SER A 123 5.53 -18.99 8.07
N ILE A 124 5.70 -17.66 8.04
CA ILE A 124 5.65 -16.86 6.80
C ILE A 124 6.76 -17.29 5.84
N VAL A 125 8.00 -17.38 6.34
CA VAL A 125 9.15 -17.84 5.53
C VAL A 125 8.89 -19.24 4.99
N LYS A 126 8.43 -20.17 5.83
CA LYS A 126 8.14 -21.54 5.38
C LYS A 126 7.12 -21.56 4.25
N SER A 127 5.95 -20.94 4.45
CA SER A 127 4.91 -20.91 3.42
C SER A 127 5.39 -20.26 2.13
N THR A 128 6.11 -19.13 2.23
CA THR A 128 6.61 -18.41 1.06
C THR A 128 7.63 -19.24 0.28
N VAL A 129 8.61 -19.84 0.96
CA VAL A 129 9.63 -20.69 0.32
C VAL A 129 8.98 -21.90 -0.35
N LYS A 130 8.05 -22.57 0.32
CA LYS A 130 7.36 -23.74 -0.25
C LYS A 130 6.57 -23.39 -1.51
N SER A 131 5.86 -22.27 -1.52
CA SER A 131 5.13 -21.81 -2.70
C SER A 131 6.07 -21.45 -3.86
N ILE A 132 7.20 -20.81 -3.58
CA ILE A 132 8.23 -20.51 -4.59
C ILE A 132 8.83 -21.79 -5.16
N LEU A 133 9.13 -22.77 -4.32
CA LEU A 133 9.66 -24.07 -4.75
C LEU A 133 8.67 -24.81 -5.64
N LEU A 134 7.38 -24.79 -5.32
CA LEU A 134 6.35 -25.40 -6.16
C LEU A 134 6.34 -24.80 -7.58
N LEU A 135 6.40 -23.47 -7.71
CA LEU A 135 6.47 -22.82 -9.03
C LEU A 135 7.73 -23.24 -9.79
N TYR A 136 8.87 -23.26 -9.09
CA TYR A 136 10.15 -23.66 -9.67
C TYR A 136 10.15 -25.13 -10.14
N GLU A 137 9.59 -26.05 -9.35
CA GLU A 137 9.46 -27.48 -9.69
C GLU A 137 8.54 -27.71 -10.89
N GLN A 138 7.57 -26.82 -11.11
CA GLN A 138 6.71 -26.81 -12.29
C GLN A 138 7.39 -26.21 -13.53
N GLY A 139 8.66 -25.82 -13.43
CA GLY A 139 9.42 -25.21 -14.52
C GLY A 139 9.03 -23.75 -14.81
N GLN A 140 8.32 -23.10 -13.88
CA GLN A 140 7.93 -21.70 -14.03
C GLN A 140 9.07 -20.78 -13.58
N GLU A 141 9.30 -19.70 -14.35
CA GLU A 141 10.18 -18.63 -13.95
C GLU A 141 9.54 -17.85 -12.80
N VAL A 142 10.22 -17.76 -11.66
CA VAL A 142 9.72 -17.01 -10.50
C VAL A 142 10.16 -15.56 -10.65
N THR A 143 9.20 -14.64 -10.83
CA THR A 143 9.48 -13.20 -10.94
C THR A 143 9.43 -12.51 -9.58
N LEU A 144 9.92 -11.26 -9.51
CA LEU A 144 9.77 -10.42 -8.32
C LEU A 144 8.30 -10.22 -7.93
N LYS A 145 7.39 -10.12 -8.92
CA LYS A 145 5.95 -9.93 -8.67
C LYS A 145 5.34 -11.17 -8.03
N ASP A 146 5.70 -12.36 -8.51
CA ASP A 146 5.27 -13.63 -7.91
C ASP A 146 5.75 -13.75 -6.48
N TYR A 147 7.03 -13.44 -6.24
CA TYR A 147 7.61 -13.41 -4.90
C TYR A 147 6.84 -12.47 -3.96
N LEU A 148 6.57 -11.24 -4.40
CA LEU A 148 5.85 -10.25 -3.59
C LEU A 148 4.41 -10.71 -3.34
N SER A 149 3.67 -11.15 -4.36
CA SER A 149 2.30 -11.66 -4.20
C SER A 149 2.22 -12.85 -3.23
N ILE A 150 3.08 -13.86 -3.40
CA ILE A 150 3.14 -15.01 -2.50
C ILE A 150 3.46 -14.58 -1.08
N LEU A 151 4.42 -13.66 -0.90
CA LEU A 151 4.79 -13.17 0.41
C LEU A 151 3.64 -12.39 1.07
N MET A 152 2.94 -11.54 0.32
CA MET A 152 1.80 -10.76 0.83
C MET A 152 0.65 -11.69 1.28
N ILE A 153 0.37 -12.74 0.51
CA ILE A 153 -0.63 -13.76 0.88
C ILE A 153 -0.16 -14.56 2.10
N SER A 154 1.10 -15.03 2.09
CA SER A 154 1.67 -15.88 3.14
C SER A 154 1.76 -15.18 4.49
N ARG A 155 2.04 -13.86 4.48
CA ARG A 155 2.12 -13.06 5.69
C ARG A 155 0.74 -12.71 6.28
N ARG A 156 -0.33 -12.83 5.48
CA ARG A 156 -1.67 -12.30 5.76
C ARG A 156 -1.64 -10.80 6.06
N TYR A 157 -2.77 -10.18 6.35
CA TYR A 157 -2.71 -8.81 6.84
C TYR A 157 -2.01 -8.76 8.22
N PRO A 158 -0.99 -7.90 8.43
CA PRO A 158 -0.22 -7.90 9.67
C PRO A 158 -1.11 -7.56 10.86
N SER A 159 -1.11 -8.39 11.90
CA SER A 159 -1.65 -8.01 13.21
C SER A 159 -0.62 -7.16 13.95
N ILE A 160 -0.84 -5.84 13.95
CA ILE A 160 0.03 -4.92 14.68
C ILE A 160 -0.42 -4.86 16.13
N LYS A 161 0.50 -5.12 17.07
CA LYS A 161 0.22 -4.96 18.50
C LYS A 161 -0.06 -3.49 18.83
N ILE A 162 -1.32 -3.17 19.10
CA ILE A 162 -1.79 -1.85 19.53
C ILE A 162 -2.04 -1.92 21.04
N SER A 163 -1.44 -1.01 21.81
CA SER A 163 -1.70 -0.89 23.24
C SER A 163 -3.06 -0.26 23.51
N LYS A 164 -3.65 -0.51 24.69
CA LYS A 164 -4.94 0.12 25.10
C LYS A 164 -4.94 1.65 24.98
N LYS A 165 -3.79 2.31 25.18
CA LYS A 165 -3.66 3.77 25.03
C LYS A 165 -3.65 4.19 23.57
N GLU A 166 -2.92 3.48 22.72
CA GLU A 166 -2.92 3.70 21.26
C GLU A 166 -4.31 3.45 20.68
N GLU A 167 -4.99 2.40 21.12
CA GLU A 167 -6.37 2.09 20.73
C GLU A 167 -7.34 3.23 21.10
N LYS A 168 -7.29 3.73 22.34
CA LYS A 168 -8.10 4.87 22.77
C LYS A 168 -7.85 6.12 21.91
N VAL A 169 -6.59 6.43 21.61
CA VAL A 169 -6.24 7.58 20.75
C VAL A 169 -6.72 7.37 19.32
N LEU A 170 -6.56 6.16 18.79
CA LEU A 170 -7.03 5.82 17.45
C LEU A 170 -8.56 5.99 17.36
N LYS A 171 -9.32 5.49 18.36
CA LYS A 171 -10.77 5.71 18.48
C LYS A 171 -11.14 7.20 18.55
N SER A 172 -10.36 8.02 19.25
CA SER A 172 -10.58 9.47 19.31
C SER A 172 -10.32 10.17 17.98
N LEU A 173 -9.33 9.71 17.18
CA LEU A 173 -9.07 10.27 15.85
C LEU A 173 -10.28 10.13 14.92
N ILE A 174 -11.02 9.03 15.01
CA ILE A 174 -12.26 8.78 14.24
C ILE A 174 -13.27 9.88 14.48
N LYS A 175 -13.48 10.24 15.75
CA LYS A 175 -14.54 11.15 16.18
C LYS A 175 -14.24 12.62 15.85
N VAL A 176 -12.98 13.00 15.69
CA VAL A 176 -12.60 14.42 15.53
C VAL A 176 -12.68 14.90 14.07
N ALA A 177 -12.68 13.99 13.09
CA ALA A 177 -12.83 14.27 11.66
C ALA A 177 -12.09 15.56 11.18
N SER A 178 -10.79 15.42 10.85
CA SER A 178 -9.86 16.48 10.42
C SER A 178 -9.56 17.58 11.47
N GLU A 179 -8.29 18.01 11.55
CA GLU A 179 -7.77 18.95 12.57
C GLU A 179 -7.70 18.45 14.03
N ALA A 180 -7.28 17.20 14.22
CA ALA A 180 -7.07 16.63 15.54
C ALA A 180 -5.91 17.30 16.32
N LYS A 181 -6.22 18.38 17.03
CA LYS A 181 -5.36 18.96 18.08
C LYS A 181 -5.19 17.94 19.20
N LEU A 182 -3.99 17.88 19.79
CA LEU A 182 -3.69 16.89 20.84
C LEU A 182 -4.59 17.07 22.06
N GLU A 183 -4.99 18.31 22.34
CA GLU A 183 -5.89 18.72 23.41
C GLU A 183 -7.27 18.09 23.24
N LYS A 184 -7.84 18.19 22.03
CA LYS A 184 -9.14 17.59 21.73
C LYS A 184 -9.09 16.06 21.74
N LEU A 185 -7.96 15.48 21.32
CA LEU A 185 -7.75 14.04 21.44
C LEU A 185 -7.62 13.60 22.90
N ALA A 186 -6.95 14.37 23.74
CA ALA A 186 -6.83 14.11 25.17
C ALA A 186 -8.19 14.13 25.87
N GLU A 187 -9.01 15.14 25.55
CA GLU A 187 -10.39 15.28 26.02
C GLU A 187 -11.23 14.04 25.65
N ILE A 188 -11.29 13.68 24.37
CA ILE A 188 -12.14 12.57 23.89
C ILE A 188 -11.62 11.20 24.35
N SER A 189 -10.30 11.02 24.45
CA SER A 189 -9.71 9.75 24.89
C SER A 189 -9.71 9.55 26.41
N GLY A 190 -9.93 10.64 27.17
CA GLY A 190 -9.74 10.66 28.62
C GLY A 190 -8.28 10.43 29.04
N LEU A 191 -7.31 10.71 28.16
CA LEU A 191 -5.88 10.53 28.42
C LEU A 191 -5.18 11.87 28.60
N SER A 192 -4.07 11.89 29.35
CA SER A 192 -3.22 13.09 29.41
C SER A 192 -2.57 13.41 28.07
N LEU A 193 -2.31 14.69 27.79
CA LEU A 193 -1.60 15.16 26.59
C LEU A 193 -0.30 14.39 26.30
N ALA A 194 0.49 14.13 27.34
CA ALA A 194 1.73 13.37 27.22
C ALA A 194 1.51 11.91 26.83
N SER A 195 0.41 11.30 27.26
CA SER A 195 0.01 9.94 26.88
C SER A 195 -0.48 9.91 25.44
N VAL A 196 -1.28 10.88 25.02
CA VAL A 196 -1.73 11.02 23.62
C VAL A 196 -0.53 11.21 22.69
N SER A 197 0.39 12.12 23.03
CA SER A 197 1.61 12.36 22.23
C SER A 197 2.49 11.10 22.10
N ARG A 198 2.63 10.31 23.17
CA ARG A 198 3.33 9.02 23.13
C ARG A 198 2.61 7.99 22.26
N ALA A 199 1.29 7.88 22.40
CA ALA A 199 0.47 6.98 21.60
C ALA A 199 0.52 7.32 20.10
N ILE A 200 0.41 8.60 19.73
CA ILE A 200 0.56 9.04 18.33
C ILE A 200 1.96 8.71 17.80
N ARG A 201 3.02 8.94 18.58
CA ARG A 201 4.38 8.55 18.16
C ARG A 201 4.50 7.04 17.95
N GLY A 202 3.88 6.23 18.81
CA GLY A 202 3.81 4.77 18.66
C GLY A 202 3.10 4.36 17.38
N LEU A 203 1.90 4.90 17.12
CA LEU A 203 1.12 4.64 15.92
C LEU A 203 1.84 5.07 14.63
N LEU A 204 2.51 6.23 14.63
CA LEU A 204 3.35 6.69 13.51
C LEU A 204 4.56 5.77 13.28
N ALA A 205 5.24 5.36 14.36
CA ALA A 205 6.39 4.45 14.27
C ALA A 205 6.00 3.08 13.71
N LYS A 206 4.80 2.61 14.06
CA LYS A 206 4.19 1.38 13.53
C LYS A 206 3.57 1.57 12.14
N LYS A 207 3.58 2.78 11.58
CA LYS A 207 2.95 3.16 10.30
C LYS A 207 1.43 2.87 10.23
N VAL A 208 0.76 2.74 11.37
CA VAL A 208 -0.72 2.54 11.44
C VAL A 208 -1.46 3.81 11.03
N ILE A 209 -0.85 4.96 11.32
CA ILE A 209 -1.34 6.28 10.90
C ILE A 209 -0.24 7.05 10.15
N HIS A 210 -0.66 7.98 9.31
CA HIS A 210 0.16 8.97 8.61
C HIS A 210 -0.23 10.39 9.03
N GLY A 211 0.69 11.36 8.95
CA GLY A 211 0.46 12.76 9.31
C GLY A 211 1.62 13.38 10.12
N PRO A 212 1.44 14.56 10.74
CA PRO A 212 0.19 15.29 10.92
C PRO A 212 -0.25 16.15 9.74
N TYR A 213 0.50 16.25 8.65
CA TYR A 213 0.11 17.04 7.48
C TYR A 213 -0.18 16.12 6.31
N ASN A 214 -1.37 16.25 5.75
CA ASN A 214 -1.82 15.47 4.61
C ASN A 214 -2.11 16.41 3.45
N LEU A 215 -1.80 15.95 2.24
CA LEU A 215 -2.07 16.68 1.01
C LEU A 215 -3.54 16.51 0.62
N ASN A 216 -4.12 17.55 0.03
CA ASN A 216 -5.39 17.49 -0.68
C ASN A 216 -5.14 17.55 -2.19
N PRO A 217 -5.13 16.40 -2.91
CA PRO A 217 -4.86 16.38 -4.35
C PRO A 217 -5.85 17.22 -5.17
N LEU A 218 -7.10 17.36 -4.71
CA LEU A 218 -8.14 18.14 -5.38
C LEU A 218 -7.80 19.64 -5.47
N ARG A 219 -6.89 20.13 -4.61
CA ARG A 219 -6.39 21.52 -4.59
C ARG A 219 -5.16 21.73 -5.48
N LEU A 220 -4.72 20.68 -6.16
CA LEU A 220 -3.63 20.68 -7.14
C LEU A 220 -4.13 20.32 -8.55
N SER A 221 -5.42 20.51 -8.83
CA SER A 221 -6.06 20.10 -10.09
C SER A 221 -5.96 18.58 -10.40
N LEU A 222 -5.72 17.74 -9.38
CA LEU A 222 -5.71 16.28 -9.54
C LEU A 222 -7.06 15.69 -9.12
N SER A 223 -7.47 14.62 -9.80
CA SER A 223 -8.66 13.83 -9.42
C SER A 223 -8.33 12.36 -9.35
N ILE A 224 -9.17 11.64 -8.61
CA ILE A 224 -9.06 10.19 -8.50
C ILE A 224 -9.84 9.56 -9.64
N PHE A 225 -9.15 8.81 -10.49
CA PHE A 225 -9.78 7.95 -11.48
C PHE A 225 -9.65 6.50 -11.07
N PHE A 226 -10.69 5.72 -11.28
CA PHE A 226 -10.67 4.27 -11.15
C PHE A 226 -10.71 3.64 -12.53
N MET A 227 -9.90 2.60 -12.71
CA MET A 227 -9.96 1.72 -13.87
C MET A 227 -10.13 0.29 -13.39
N GLU A 228 -11.04 -0.42 -14.04
CA GLU A 228 -11.14 -1.86 -13.98
C GLU A 228 -10.47 -2.43 -15.24
N LEU A 229 -9.57 -3.39 -15.04
CA LEU A 229 -8.76 -3.99 -16.10
C LEU A 229 -8.75 -5.51 -15.94
N GLU A 230 -9.48 -6.22 -16.80
CA GLU A 230 -9.59 -7.68 -16.79
C GLU A 230 -8.40 -8.31 -17.52
N ASP A 231 -7.74 -9.29 -16.86
CA ASP A 231 -6.63 -10.07 -17.43
C ASP A 231 -5.57 -9.18 -18.11
N PRO A 232 -4.88 -8.32 -17.35
CA PRO A 232 -3.88 -7.41 -17.91
C PRO A 232 -2.68 -8.17 -18.49
N SER A 233 -2.27 -7.78 -19.69
CA SER A 233 -1.02 -8.25 -20.30
C SER A 233 0.20 -7.77 -19.51
N LYS A 234 1.35 -8.43 -19.72
CA LYS A 234 2.61 -8.04 -19.07
C LYS A 234 2.99 -6.60 -19.40
N GLU A 235 2.83 -6.21 -20.67
CA GLU A 235 3.12 -4.86 -21.16
C GLU A 235 2.26 -3.79 -20.47
N GLU A 236 0.96 -4.08 -20.25
CA GLU A 236 0.06 -3.19 -19.53
C GLU A 236 0.46 -3.02 -18.07
N ILE A 237 0.83 -4.11 -17.39
CA ILE A 237 1.30 -4.04 -16.00
C ILE A 237 2.62 -3.26 -15.91
N ASP A 238 3.57 -3.51 -16.80
CA ASP A 238 4.87 -2.85 -16.81
C ASP A 238 4.71 -1.34 -17.10
N PHE A 239 3.79 -0.97 -18.01
CA PHE A 239 3.40 0.44 -18.20
C PHE A 239 2.88 1.07 -16.90
N LEU A 240 1.91 0.42 -16.25
CA LEU A 240 1.30 0.92 -15.00
C LEU A 240 2.31 1.14 -13.88
N GLU A 241 3.38 0.34 -13.81
CA GLU A 241 4.45 0.47 -12.82
C GLU A 241 5.39 1.66 -13.08
N SER A 242 5.54 2.04 -14.35
CA SER A 242 6.31 3.22 -14.74
C SER A 242 5.48 4.50 -14.76
N PHE A 243 4.15 4.37 -14.83
CA PHE A 243 3.27 5.50 -15.05
C PHE A 243 3.15 6.39 -13.79
N PRO A 244 3.56 7.68 -13.83
CA PRO A 244 3.71 8.51 -12.63
C PRO A 244 2.42 8.80 -11.85
N TYR A 245 1.26 8.58 -12.46
CA TYR A 245 -0.05 8.84 -11.86
C TYR A 245 -0.74 7.58 -11.30
N THR A 246 -0.12 6.40 -11.42
CA THR A 246 -0.61 5.18 -10.76
C THR A 246 -0.50 5.34 -9.25
N TYR A 247 -1.65 5.48 -8.58
CA TYR A 247 -1.70 5.71 -7.14
C TYR A 247 -1.72 4.40 -6.36
N SER A 248 -2.59 3.47 -6.73
CA SER A 248 -2.69 2.17 -6.05
C SER A 248 -3.32 1.14 -6.95
N VAL A 249 -2.96 -0.12 -6.74
CA VAL A 249 -3.56 -1.26 -7.43
C VAL A 249 -4.14 -2.22 -6.40
N TYR A 250 -5.36 -2.64 -6.64
CA TYR A 250 -6.10 -3.59 -5.83
C TYR A 250 -6.31 -4.86 -6.67
N LYS A 251 -5.54 -5.90 -6.35
CA LYS A 251 -5.64 -7.23 -6.97
C LYS A 251 -6.45 -8.15 -6.06
N PRO A 252 -7.66 -8.58 -6.45
CA PRO A 252 -8.41 -9.64 -5.78
C PRO A 252 -7.64 -10.97 -5.80
N VAL A 253 -7.91 -11.86 -4.85
CA VAL A 253 -7.26 -13.18 -4.78
C VAL A 253 -7.87 -14.16 -5.79
N ASN A 254 -9.18 -14.08 -6.02
CA ASN A 254 -9.96 -15.04 -6.82
C ASN A 254 -10.36 -14.48 -8.19
N SER A 255 -9.75 -13.39 -8.65
CA SER A 255 -10.05 -12.75 -9.93
C SER A 255 -8.78 -12.22 -10.58
N ASP A 256 -8.71 -12.36 -11.90
CA ASP A 256 -7.65 -11.78 -12.74
C ASP A 256 -7.93 -10.31 -13.10
N THR A 257 -8.99 -9.71 -12.54
CA THR A 257 -9.34 -8.31 -12.73
C THR A 257 -8.60 -7.41 -11.75
N TYR A 258 -7.89 -6.42 -12.28
CA TYR A 258 -7.17 -5.41 -11.50
C TYR A 258 -8.05 -4.17 -11.36
N TYR A 259 -8.09 -3.62 -10.14
CA TYR A 259 -8.73 -2.33 -9.87
C TYR A 259 -7.67 -1.29 -9.55
N LEU A 260 -7.54 -0.30 -10.42
CA LEU A 260 -6.47 0.68 -10.41
C LEU A 260 -7.05 2.03 -9.97
N ALA A 261 -6.42 2.65 -8.99
CA ALA A 261 -6.66 4.04 -8.64
C ALA A 261 -5.52 4.90 -9.21
N PHE A 262 -5.88 6.00 -9.87
CA PHE A 262 -4.94 6.98 -10.39
C PHE A 262 -5.22 8.35 -9.79
N LEU A 263 -4.18 9.17 -9.66
CA LEU A 263 -4.30 10.60 -9.34
C LEU A 263 -3.91 11.42 -10.56
N MET A 264 -4.85 11.68 -11.48
CA MET A 264 -4.55 12.29 -12.78
C MET A 264 -4.98 13.75 -12.87
N PRO A 265 -4.36 14.56 -13.76
CA PRO A 265 -4.73 15.95 -13.97
C PRO A 265 -6.12 16.07 -14.60
N MET A 266 -6.94 16.97 -14.05
CA MET A 266 -8.33 17.13 -14.48
C MET A 266 -8.52 17.66 -15.89
N LYS A 267 -7.49 18.31 -16.47
CA LYS A 267 -7.57 18.79 -17.85
C LYS A 267 -7.82 17.66 -18.87
N TYR A 268 -7.44 16.42 -18.54
CA TYR A 268 -7.66 15.25 -19.38
C TYR A 268 -8.95 14.48 -19.09
N LYS A 269 -9.81 14.96 -18.17
CA LYS A 269 -11.03 14.24 -17.73
C LYS A 269 -11.88 13.73 -18.90
N SER A 270 -12.15 14.59 -19.88
CA SER A 270 -13.04 14.27 -21.00
C SER A 270 -12.47 13.15 -21.88
N ALA A 271 -11.15 13.11 -22.08
CA ALA A 271 -10.47 12.02 -22.77
C ALA A 271 -10.55 10.72 -21.96
N LEU A 272 -10.17 10.77 -20.69
CA LEU A 272 -10.10 9.61 -19.80
C LEU A 272 -11.46 8.92 -19.60
N LEU A 273 -12.53 9.70 -19.43
CA LEU A 273 -13.88 9.13 -19.25
C LEU A 273 -14.45 8.45 -20.50
N ARG A 274 -13.86 8.71 -21.67
CA ARG A 274 -14.22 8.00 -22.92
C ARG A 274 -13.51 6.66 -23.06
N LEU A 275 -12.51 6.37 -22.23
CA LEU A 275 -11.76 5.11 -22.30
C LEU A 275 -12.62 3.96 -21.76
N ARG A 276 -13.03 3.10 -22.69
CA ARG A 276 -13.77 1.87 -22.43
C ARG A 276 -13.50 0.87 -23.54
N GLY A 277 -13.66 -0.41 -23.23
CA GLY A 277 -13.65 -1.46 -24.23
C GLY A 277 -13.40 -2.83 -23.64
N ARG A 278 -12.65 -3.69 -24.33
CA ARG A 278 -12.51 -5.11 -23.99
C ARG A 278 -11.84 -5.29 -22.62
N GLY A 279 -12.65 -5.58 -21.60
CA GLY A 279 -12.17 -5.75 -20.23
C GLY A 279 -11.57 -4.47 -19.62
N LEU A 280 -11.90 -3.29 -20.15
CA LEU A 280 -11.45 -2.00 -19.63
C LEU A 280 -12.64 -1.09 -19.38
N ARG A 281 -12.79 -0.62 -18.13
CA ARG A 281 -13.77 0.40 -17.76
C ARG A 281 -13.09 1.46 -16.91
N MET A 282 -13.24 2.73 -17.31
CA MET A 282 -12.73 3.86 -16.53
C MET A 282 -13.86 4.73 -15.98
N GLY A 283 -13.64 5.28 -14.80
CA GLY A 283 -14.54 6.24 -14.17
C GLY A 283 -13.79 7.20 -13.25
N ARG A 284 -14.42 8.32 -12.93
CA ARG A 284 -13.88 9.34 -12.03
C ARG A 284 -14.57 9.24 -10.69
N ALA A 285 -13.81 9.21 -9.61
CA ALA A 285 -14.38 9.33 -8.27
C ALA A 285 -14.93 10.75 -8.07
N VAL A 286 -16.25 10.84 -7.90
CA VAL A 286 -16.95 12.11 -7.65
C VAL A 286 -17.27 12.33 -6.18
N ARG A 287 -17.14 11.26 -5.39
CA ARG A 287 -17.21 11.30 -3.93
C ARG A 287 -16.27 10.27 -3.33
N PHE A 288 -15.80 10.58 -2.14
CA PHE A 288 -14.97 9.76 -1.29
C PHE A 288 -15.50 9.90 0.13
N SER A 289 -15.47 8.81 0.87
CA SER A 289 -15.68 8.81 2.30
C SER A 289 -14.69 7.85 2.92
N PHE A 290 -14.20 8.25 4.08
CA PHE A 290 -13.41 7.40 4.93
C PHE A 290 -14.16 7.18 6.24
N GLU A 291 -14.21 5.94 6.68
CA GLU A 291 -14.71 5.59 8.00
C GLU A 291 -13.74 4.61 8.64
N MET A 292 -13.39 4.86 9.89
CA MET A 292 -12.67 3.89 10.70
C MET A 292 -13.68 3.33 11.68
N HIS A 293 -13.85 2.02 11.72
CA HIS A 293 -14.65 1.38 12.75
C HIS A 293 -13.78 1.22 14.00
N PRO A 294 -14.35 1.35 15.22
CA PRO A 294 -13.66 1.00 16.45
C PRO A 294 -13.02 -0.39 16.38
N LEU A 295 -11.83 -0.54 16.95
CA LEU A 295 -11.10 -1.82 17.03
C LEU A 295 -11.74 -2.83 18.02
N GLU A 296 -13.02 -2.67 18.34
CA GLU A 296 -13.72 -3.58 19.24
C GLU A 296 -14.01 -4.91 18.53
N LEU A 297 -13.95 -6.00 19.29
CA LEU A 297 -14.36 -7.30 18.78
C LEU A 297 -15.87 -7.27 18.64
N ILE A 298 -16.35 -7.37 17.40
CA ILE A 298 -17.75 -7.52 17.07
C ILE A 298 -18.06 -9.00 17.14
N ASN A 299 -19.13 -9.38 17.85
CA ASN A 299 -19.60 -10.76 17.83
C ASN A 299 -20.05 -11.09 16.39
N PRO A 300 -19.57 -12.19 15.77
CA PRO A 300 -19.96 -12.56 14.42
C PRO A 300 -21.48 -12.57 14.21
N GLU A 301 -22.26 -12.93 15.22
CA GLU A 301 -23.73 -12.99 15.19
C GLU A 301 -24.39 -11.61 15.01
N GLU A 302 -23.74 -10.52 15.41
CA GLU A 302 -24.27 -9.15 15.36
C GLU A 302 -23.98 -8.44 14.03
N VAL A 303 -23.07 -8.99 13.22
CA VAL A 303 -22.58 -8.31 12.00
C VAL A 303 -23.72 -7.97 11.05
N LEU A 304 -24.62 -8.93 10.77
CA LEU A 304 -25.72 -8.73 9.83
C LEU A 304 -26.71 -7.66 10.32
N SER A 305 -27.11 -7.72 11.60
CA SER A 305 -28.08 -6.76 12.15
C SER A 305 -27.51 -5.34 12.16
N MET A 306 -26.25 -5.16 12.57
CA MET A 306 -25.58 -3.85 12.56
C MET A 306 -25.51 -3.26 11.15
N MET A 307 -25.14 -4.06 10.15
CA MET A 307 -25.07 -3.58 8.76
C MET A 307 -26.47 -3.23 8.21
N ILE A 308 -27.50 -4.02 8.52
CA ILE A 308 -28.90 -3.72 8.15
C ILE A 308 -29.35 -2.39 8.76
N ASP A 309 -29.07 -2.17 10.04
CA ASP A 309 -29.46 -0.94 10.73
C ASP A 309 -28.74 0.29 10.14
N GLY A 310 -27.45 0.14 9.81
CA GLY A 310 -26.69 1.16 9.07
C GLY A 310 -27.31 1.47 7.71
N TYR A 311 -27.74 0.44 6.97
CA TYR A 311 -28.36 0.59 5.66
C TYR A 311 -29.77 1.18 5.72
N LYS A 312 -30.52 0.98 6.80
CA LYS A 312 -31.87 1.54 7.00
C LYS A 312 -31.90 3.04 7.30
N THR A 313 -30.73 3.66 7.52
CA THR A 313 -30.66 5.10 7.74
C THR A 313 -31.17 5.90 6.53
N LYS A 314 -31.71 7.10 6.78
CA LYS A 314 -32.29 7.94 5.72
C LYS A 314 -31.25 8.23 4.64
N PRO A 315 -31.62 8.13 3.34
CA PRO A 315 -30.77 8.58 2.24
C PRO A 315 -30.39 10.04 2.42
N GLU A 316 -29.14 10.35 2.15
CA GLU A 316 -28.60 11.70 2.21
C GLU A 316 -27.65 11.85 1.03
N VAL A 317 -27.77 12.97 0.31
CA VAL A 317 -27.00 13.25 -0.89
C VAL A 317 -26.01 14.37 -0.56
N LEU A 318 -24.72 14.05 -0.67
CA LEU A 318 -23.67 15.05 -0.53
C LEU A 318 -23.36 15.68 -1.89
N PRO A 319 -22.80 16.90 -1.94
CA PRO A 319 -22.37 17.46 -3.20
C PRO A 319 -21.18 16.66 -3.76
N TYR A 320 -21.07 16.56 -5.09
CA TYR A 320 -19.86 16.05 -5.73
C TYR A 320 -18.65 16.90 -5.36
N TYR A 321 -17.49 16.25 -5.26
CA TYR A 321 -16.25 16.98 -5.14
C TYR A 321 -15.95 17.74 -6.43
N ARG A 322 -15.38 18.94 -6.23
CA ARG A 322 -14.89 19.79 -7.29
C ARG A 322 -13.39 19.95 -7.12
N GLU A 323 -12.68 19.63 -8.17
CA GLU A 323 -11.26 19.89 -8.30
C GLU A 323 -11.06 21.38 -8.59
N GLU A 324 -10.08 21.96 -7.93
CA GLU A 324 -9.79 23.38 -8.03
C GLU A 324 -8.32 23.58 -8.38
N LYS A 325 -8.05 24.61 -9.18
CA LYS A 325 -6.68 25.08 -9.37
C LYS A 325 -6.11 25.54 -8.01
N PRO A 326 -4.79 25.47 -7.82
CA PRO A 326 -4.16 26.06 -6.64
C PRO A 326 -4.64 27.50 -6.43
N PRO A 327 -5.03 27.89 -5.21
CA PRO A 327 -5.56 29.23 -4.93
C PRO A 327 -4.51 30.34 -5.04
N PHE A 328 -3.25 29.99 -5.31
CA PHE A 328 -2.15 30.88 -5.56
C PHE A 328 -1.11 30.15 -6.41
N LYS A 329 -0.25 30.90 -7.11
CA LYS A 329 0.83 30.32 -7.90
C LYS A 329 1.79 29.50 -7.01
N LEU A 330 2.02 28.27 -7.44
CA LEU A 330 2.99 27.32 -6.92
C LEU A 330 4.14 27.18 -7.92
N ASP A 331 5.35 27.35 -7.43
CA ASP A 331 6.56 27.00 -8.17
C ASP A 331 6.96 25.53 -7.93
N ARG A 332 7.94 25.03 -8.68
CA ARG A 332 8.44 23.66 -8.57
C ARG A 332 8.99 23.36 -7.18
N LYS A 333 9.56 24.35 -6.49
CA LYS A 333 10.03 24.20 -5.10
C LYS A 333 8.86 23.99 -4.14
N ASP A 334 7.71 24.61 -4.40
CA ASP A 334 6.49 24.34 -3.64
C ASP A 334 6.06 22.88 -3.82
N ILE A 335 6.09 22.35 -5.04
CA ILE A 335 5.75 20.94 -5.31
C ILE A 335 6.74 19.97 -4.66
N ILE A 336 8.05 20.26 -4.69
CA ILE A 336 9.06 19.46 -3.96
C ILE A 336 8.76 19.47 -2.45
N ALA A 337 8.40 20.63 -1.88
CA ALA A 337 8.04 20.74 -0.47
C ALA A 337 6.79 19.93 -0.12
N LEU A 338 5.75 20.01 -0.97
CA LEU A 338 4.51 19.24 -0.81
C LEU A 338 4.77 17.74 -0.94
N ASN A 339 5.65 17.32 -1.85
CA ASN A 339 6.02 15.92 -2.01
C ASN A 339 6.74 15.38 -0.77
N LEU A 340 7.66 16.17 -0.21
CA LEU A 340 8.32 15.82 1.04
C LEU A 340 7.33 15.67 2.21
N LEU A 341 6.31 16.55 2.27
CA LEU A 341 5.25 16.47 3.27
C LEU A 341 4.38 15.22 3.08
N LEU A 342 4.01 14.90 1.84
CA LEU A 342 3.28 13.67 1.50
C LEU A 342 4.04 12.42 1.94
N GLN A 343 5.36 12.37 1.73
CA GLN A 343 6.16 11.19 2.08
C GLN A 343 6.41 11.06 3.59
N LYS A 344 6.62 12.19 4.29
CA LYS A 344 7.07 12.17 5.71
C LYS A 344 6.00 12.55 6.73
N GLY A 345 4.86 13.07 6.28
CA GLY A 345 3.80 13.68 7.10
C GLY A 345 4.20 14.99 7.79
N LYS A 346 5.50 15.35 7.80
CA LYS A 346 6.06 16.59 8.34
C LYS A 346 7.42 16.90 7.73
N ALA A 347 7.77 18.18 7.68
CA ALA A 347 9.09 18.65 7.29
C ALA A 347 9.56 19.78 8.21
N SER A 348 10.82 19.74 8.65
CA SER A 348 11.42 20.83 9.40
C SER A 348 11.85 21.97 8.47
N ARG A 349 11.96 23.20 9.00
CA ARG A 349 12.46 24.35 8.22
C ARG A 349 13.85 24.09 7.65
N SER A 350 14.72 23.42 8.42
CA SER A 350 16.06 23.05 7.96
C SER A 350 16.00 22.06 6.79
N GLN A 351 15.14 21.04 6.88
CA GLN A 351 14.94 20.08 5.78
C GLN A 351 14.46 20.78 4.50
N LEU A 352 13.48 21.67 4.62
CA LEU A 352 12.95 22.44 3.49
C LEU A 352 14.02 23.37 2.88
N ARG A 353 14.83 24.04 3.70
CA ARG A 353 15.95 24.86 3.19
C ARG A 353 17.01 24.02 2.47
N LYS A 354 17.33 22.82 2.98
CA LYS A 354 18.30 21.90 2.34
C LYS A 354 17.88 21.45 0.94
N ILE A 355 16.57 21.37 0.68
CA ILE A 355 16.01 21.06 -0.65
C ILE A 355 15.71 22.31 -1.48
N GLY A 356 16.25 23.48 -1.10
CA GLY A 356 16.19 24.71 -1.88
C GLY A 356 14.95 25.57 -1.68
N VAL A 357 14.07 25.25 -0.73
CA VAL A 357 12.84 26.01 -0.43
C VAL A 357 13.18 27.24 0.42
N THR A 358 12.95 28.43 -0.14
CA THR A 358 13.09 29.71 0.56
C THR A 358 11.85 30.04 1.39
N ASN A 359 12.02 30.80 2.48
CA ASN A 359 10.95 31.18 3.42
C ASN A 359 9.97 30.04 3.79
N PRO A 360 10.44 28.88 4.30
CA PRO A 360 9.58 27.71 4.51
C PRO A 360 8.35 27.94 5.40
N ALA A 361 8.45 28.82 6.39
CA ALA A 361 7.35 29.11 7.32
C ALA A 361 6.17 29.80 6.62
N GLU A 362 6.48 30.75 5.74
CA GLU A 362 5.49 31.52 4.98
C GLU A 362 4.80 30.64 3.94
N ARG A 363 5.59 29.91 3.14
CA ARG A 363 5.07 28.94 2.16
C ARG A 363 4.16 27.90 2.81
N PHE A 364 4.59 27.32 3.93
CA PHE A 364 3.77 26.35 4.66
C PHE A 364 2.46 26.95 5.22
N SER A 365 2.51 28.18 5.71
CA SER A 365 1.30 28.91 6.14
C SER A 365 0.34 29.12 4.97
N ARG A 366 0.87 29.51 3.80
CA ARG A 366 0.08 29.64 2.56
C ARG A 366 -0.57 28.33 2.16
N TYR A 367 0.15 27.20 2.15
CA TYR A 367 -0.42 25.89 1.81
C TYR A 367 -1.60 25.52 2.70
N ARG A 368 -1.51 25.79 4.01
CA ARG A 368 -2.60 25.55 4.96
C ARG A 368 -3.79 26.47 4.71
N LYS A 369 -3.55 27.77 4.55
CA LYS A 369 -4.60 28.76 4.29
C LYS A 369 -5.33 28.49 2.97
N GLY A 370 -4.62 27.99 1.96
CA GLY A 370 -5.20 27.57 0.68
C GLY A 370 -5.82 26.17 0.67
N GLY A 371 -5.82 25.44 1.79
CA GLY A 371 -6.38 24.10 1.88
C GLY A 371 -5.63 23.02 1.09
N ILE A 372 -4.44 23.33 0.53
CA ILE A 372 -3.59 22.36 -0.18
C ILE A 372 -3.10 21.29 0.78
N ILE A 373 -2.81 21.67 2.02
CA ILE A 373 -2.52 20.74 3.11
C ILE A 373 -3.46 20.98 4.27
N PHE A 374 -3.87 19.90 4.93
CA PHE A 374 -4.64 19.97 6.17
C PHE A 374 -3.91 19.22 7.29
N LYS A 375 -4.17 19.65 8.53
CA LYS A 375 -3.58 19.03 9.71
C LYS A 375 -4.48 17.90 10.18
N GLY A 376 -3.97 16.69 10.31
CA GLY A 376 -4.69 15.53 10.80
C GLY A 376 -3.85 14.25 10.74
N TYR A 377 -4.33 13.19 11.37
CA TYR A 377 -3.76 11.87 11.20
C TYR A 377 -4.78 10.99 10.47
N LEU A 378 -4.31 10.31 9.43
CA LEU A 378 -5.12 9.38 8.64
C LEU A 378 -4.58 7.97 8.84
N PRO A 379 -5.45 6.96 9.02
CA PRO A 379 -5.00 5.58 9.04
C PRO A 379 -4.50 5.14 7.66
N THR A 380 -3.53 4.24 7.66
CA THR A 380 -2.92 3.72 6.42
C THR A 380 -3.54 2.40 5.95
N GLY A 381 -4.50 1.87 6.70
CA GLY A 381 -5.01 0.50 6.56
C GLY A 381 -4.18 -0.53 7.33
N LEU A 382 -2.88 -0.28 7.51
CA LEU A 382 -1.93 -1.24 8.09
C LEU A 382 -2.28 -1.58 9.55
N GLY A 383 -2.42 -2.87 9.86
CA GLY A 383 -2.73 -3.34 11.21
C GLY A 383 -4.20 -3.24 11.63
N ILE A 384 -5.11 -2.83 10.74
CA ILE A 384 -6.51 -2.56 11.09
C ILE A 384 -7.44 -3.75 10.76
N GLY A 385 -7.13 -4.55 9.75
CA GLY A 385 -7.91 -5.74 9.40
C GLY A 385 -7.53 -6.30 8.03
N GLU A 386 -8.05 -7.49 7.71
CA GLU A 386 -7.93 -8.10 6.38
C GLU A 386 -8.64 -7.24 5.34
N ALA A 387 -8.00 -7.02 4.19
CA ALA A 387 -8.49 -6.11 3.18
C ALA A 387 -9.42 -6.82 2.19
N VAL A 388 -10.61 -6.26 1.99
CA VAL A 388 -11.66 -6.77 1.09
C VAL A 388 -12.09 -5.64 0.16
N ILE A 389 -12.05 -5.89 -1.14
CA ILE A 389 -12.65 -4.98 -2.12
C ILE A 389 -14.10 -5.37 -2.36
N ALA A 390 -14.97 -4.37 -2.45
CA ALA A 390 -16.34 -4.53 -2.93
C ALA A 390 -16.65 -3.50 -4.00
N LYS A 391 -17.25 -3.94 -5.10
CA LYS A 391 -17.80 -3.07 -6.14
C LYS A 391 -19.30 -3.28 -6.18
N MET A 392 -20.04 -2.18 -6.12
CA MET A 392 -21.49 -2.18 -6.03
C MET A 392 -22.09 -1.25 -7.08
N ASP A 393 -22.97 -1.77 -7.93
CA ASP A 393 -23.81 -0.96 -8.82
C ASP A 393 -25.02 -0.42 -8.04
N ILE A 394 -24.86 0.79 -7.52
CA ILE A 394 -25.86 1.48 -6.70
C ILE A 394 -25.99 2.93 -7.15
N PRO A 395 -27.16 3.55 -6.99
CA PRO A 395 -27.32 4.96 -7.27
C PRO A 395 -26.62 5.82 -6.20
N TYR A 396 -26.21 7.03 -6.59
CA TYR A 396 -25.48 7.94 -5.70
C TYR A 396 -26.20 8.26 -4.38
N ARG A 397 -27.54 8.29 -4.39
CA ARG A 397 -28.36 8.53 -3.19
C ARG A 397 -28.14 7.49 -2.08
N ASP A 398 -27.70 6.29 -2.42
CA ASP A 398 -27.46 5.20 -1.47
C ASP A 398 -26.00 5.17 -0.97
N PHE A 399 -25.12 6.03 -1.49
CA PHE A 399 -23.70 6.10 -1.12
C PHE A 399 -23.49 6.18 0.41
N LEU A 400 -24.21 7.06 1.09
CA LEU A 400 -24.09 7.20 2.55
C LEU A 400 -24.72 6.06 3.34
N ARG A 401 -25.73 5.38 2.78
CA ARG A 401 -26.34 4.20 3.40
C ARG A 401 -25.38 3.02 3.33
N VAL A 402 -24.73 2.84 2.18
CA VAL A 402 -23.66 1.85 2.00
C VAL A 402 -22.49 2.15 2.93
N ARG A 403 -22.06 3.42 3.00
CA ARG A 403 -21.05 3.86 3.96
C ARG A 403 -21.40 3.42 5.38
N ARG A 404 -22.59 3.79 5.87
CA ARG A 404 -23.03 3.49 7.25
C ARG A 404 -23.19 1.99 7.49
N ALA A 405 -23.72 1.24 6.52
CA ALA A 405 -23.89 -0.20 6.61
C ALA A 405 -22.55 -0.92 6.75
N ILE A 406 -21.61 -0.64 5.87
CA ILE A 406 -20.29 -1.30 5.87
C ILE A 406 -19.43 -0.77 7.04
N GLY A 407 -19.56 0.53 7.31
CA GLY A 407 -18.82 1.26 8.35
C GLY A 407 -19.25 0.96 9.77
N SER A 408 -20.38 0.28 9.97
CA SER A 408 -20.81 -0.20 11.28
C SER A 408 -20.06 -1.45 11.76
N VAL A 409 -19.28 -2.09 10.89
CA VAL A 409 -18.55 -3.32 11.24
C VAL A 409 -17.12 -3.37 10.70
N SER A 410 -16.73 -2.43 9.84
CA SER A 410 -15.42 -2.41 9.20
C SER A 410 -14.89 -1.00 9.03
N SER A 411 -13.56 -0.86 8.98
CA SER A 411 -12.96 0.39 8.51
C SER A 411 -12.98 0.40 6.99
N LEU A 412 -13.37 1.48 6.33
CA LEU A 412 -13.56 1.52 4.89
C LEU A 412 -13.07 2.82 4.24
N LEU A 413 -12.56 2.65 3.03
CA LEU A 413 -12.40 3.70 2.03
C LEU A 413 -13.48 3.47 0.98
N LEU A 414 -14.41 4.40 0.81
CA LEU A 414 -15.52 4.28 -0.12
C LEU A 414 -15.49 5.41 -1.13
N TYR A 415 -15.52 5.05 -2.40
CA TYR A 415 -15.56 5.98 -3.53
C TYR A 415 -16.86 5.79 -4.27
N PHE A 416 -17.49 6.90 -4.67
CA PHE A 416 -18.53 6.86 -5.70
C PHE A 416 -17.91 7.30 -7.00
N VAL A 417 -18.05 6.50 -8.03
CA VAL A 417 -17.40 6.67 -9.32
C VAL A 417 -18.46 6.87 -10.40
N GLU A 418 -18.21 7.81 -11.32
CA GLU A 418 -19.02 8.04 -12.51
C GLU A 418 -18.21 7.81 -13.78
N GLY A 419 -18.84 7.27 -14.81
CA GLY A 419 -18.23 7.00 -16.11
C GLY A 419 -18.67 5.64 -16.65
N SER A 420 -17.80 4.99 -17.42
CA SER A 420 -18.01 3.61 -17.86
C SER A 420 -17.89 2.63 -16.70
N LEU A 421 -17.08 2.99 -15.70
CA LEU A 421 -17.09 2.39 -14.36
C LEU A 421 -17.98 3.27 -13.47
N ASN A 422 -19.14 2.75 -13.05
CA ASN A 422 -20.13 3.48 -12.26
C ASN A 422 -20.43 2.76 -10.94
N GLY A 423 -20.90 3.51 -9.94
CA GLY A 423 -21.35 2.98 -8.66
C GLY A 423 -20.34 3.19 -7.53
N ALA A 424 -20.35 2.31 -6.54
CA ALA A 424 -19.52 2.42 -5.35
C ALA A 424 -18.38 1.39 -5.33
N ILE A 425 -17.17 1.85 -5.06
CA ILE A 425 -15.98 1.01 -4.84
C ILE A 425 -15.55 1.18 -3.39
N ALA A 426 -15.53 0.09 -2.63
CA ALA A 426 -15.17 0.06 -1.23
C ALA A 426 -13.92 -0.80 -1.00
N ILE A 427 -12.93 -0.27 -0.29
CA ILE A 427 -11.82 -1.02 0.28
C ILE A 427 -12.05 -1.11 1.78
N ASN A 428 -12.37 -2.31 2.26
CA ASN A 428 -12.79 -2.57 3.63
C ASN A 428 -11.68 -3.31 4.37
N TYR A 429 -11.44 -2.94 5.61
CA TYR A 429 -10.50 -3.58 6.52
C TYR A 429 -11.31 -4.20 7.65
N VAL A 430 -11.35 -5.52 7.66
CA VAL A 430 -12.26 -6.34 8.46
C VAL A 430 -11.46 -7.24 9.39
N ASN A 431 -11.87 -7.36 10.64
CA ASN A 431 -11.23 -8.31 11.56
C ASN A 431 -11.43 -9.75 11.05
N GLN A 432 -10.38 -10.57 11.11
CA GLN A 432 -10.39 -11.96 10.66
C GLN A 432 -11.49 -12.80 11.32
N GLU A 433 -11.83 -12.52 12.59
CA GLU A 433 -12.89 -13.24 13.33
C GLU A 433 -14.27 -13.09 12.67
N ILE A 434 -14.56 -11.93 12.08
CA ILE A 434 -15.86 -11.64 11.45
C ILE A 434 -15.81 -11.67 9.92
N LEU A 435 -14.64 -11.89 9.30
CA LEU A 435 -14.45 -11.77 7.85
C LEU A 435 -15.45 -12.63 7.05
N SER A 436 -15.64 -13.88 7.45
CA SER A 436 -16.60 -14.79 6.80
C SER A 436 -18.04 -14.28 6.90
N THR A 437 -18.44 -13.81 8.09
CA THR A 437 -19.79 -13.29 8.30
C THR A 437 -19.99 -11.96 7.58
N PHE A 438 -18.99 -11.08 7.57
CA PHE A 438 -19.00 -9.85 6.78
C PHE A 438 -19.23 -10.14 5.30
N ILE A 439 -18.50 -11.09 4.71
CA ILE A 439 -18.65 -11.46 3.30
C ILE A 439 -20.07 -11.98 3.02
N LYS A 440 -20.62 -12.82 3.91
CA LYS A 440 -22.00 -13.32 3.79
C LYS A 440 -23.02 -12.18 3.91
N SER A 441 -22.86 -11.28 4.88
CA SER A 441 -23.75 -10.13 5.08
C SER A 441 -23.74 -9.17 3.90
N MET A 442 -22.56 -8.89 3.31
CA MET A 442 -22.44 -8.11 2.08
C MET A 442 -23.27 -8.70 0.96
N LYS A 443 -23.19 -10.02 0.74
CA LYS A 443 -23.98 -10.73 -0.28
C LYS A 443 -25.49 -10.69 -0.01
N ILE A 444 -25.90 -10.77 1.25
CA ILE A 444 -27.33 -10.70 1.64
C ILE A 444 -27.90 -9.29 1.45
N ILE A 445 -27.17 -8.25 1.88
CA ILE A 445 -27.67 -6.87 1.90
C ILE A 445 -27.66 -6.27 0.49
N PHE A 446 -26.61 -6.52 -0.29
CA PHE A 446 -26.44 -5.89 -1.60
C PHE A 446 -26.87 -6.78 -2.76
N GLY A 447 -26.96 -8.10 -2.57
CA GLY A 447 -27.52 -9.03 -3.56
C GLY A 447 -26.94 -8.83 -4.96
N GLU A 448 -27.82 -8.63 -5.94
CA GLU A 448 -27.48 -8.42 -7.34
C GLU A 448 -26.71 -7.13 -7.61
N SER A 449 -26.83 -6.11 -6.74
CA SER A 449 -26.05 -4.88 -6.86
C SER A 449 -24.56 -5.09 -6.57
N LEU A 450 -24.16 -6.20 -5.95
CA LEU A 450 -22.77 -6.48 -5.62
C LEU A 450 -22.05 -7.17 -6.79
N GLU A 451 -21.41 -6.37 -7.64
CA GLU A 451 -20.68 -6.87 -8.82
C GLU A 451 -19.38 -7.61 -8.46
N LEU A 452 -18.69 -7.17 -7.41
CA LEU A 452 -17.48 -7.82 -6.90
C LEU A 452 -17.47 -7.80 -5.38
N LEU A 453 -17.02 -8.91 -4.79
CA LEU A 453 -16.60 -8.96 -3.41
C LEU A 453 -15.49 -9.99 -3.25
N ASP A 454 -14.29 -9.53 -2.88
CA ASP A 454 -13.16 -10.44 -2.73
C ASP A 454 -12.08 -9.90 -1.79
N ILE A 455 -11.27 -10.81 -1.25
CA ILE A 455 -10.09 -10.50 -0.46
C ILE A 455 -9.00 -10.00 -1.40
N LEU A 456 -8.25 -8.99 -0.96
CA LEU A 456 -7.13 -8.43 -1.73
C LEU A 456 -5.84 -9.17 -1.42
N VAL A 457 -5.02 -9.44 -2.46
CA VAL A 457 -3.64 -9.97 -2.33
C VAL A 457 -2.82 -9.08 -1.41
N SER A 458 -2.99 -7.77 -1.53
CA SER A 458 -2.45 -6.81 -0.60
C SER A 458 -3.22 -5.50 -0.63
N ALA A 459 -3.29 -4.83 0.51
CA ALA A 459 -3.70 -3.45 0.62
C ALA A 459 -2.80 -2.74 1.63
N GLY A 460 -2.52 -1.47 1.40
CA GLY A 460 -1.66 -0.73 2.30
C GLY A 460 -1.42 0.68 1.81
N PRO A 461 -0.56 1.43 2.50
CA PRO A 461 -0.21 2.78 2.08
C PRO A 461 0.41 2.73 0.68
N SER A 462 -0.14 3.57 -0.20
CA SER A 462 0.45 3.85 -1.50
C SER A 462 1.85 4.42 -1.32
N SER A 463 2.72 4.03 -2.25
CA SER A 463 4.07 4.56 -2.41
C SER A 463 4.14 5.78 -3.34
N TRP A 464 2.98 6.21 -3.83
CA TRP A 464 2.86 7.31 -4.79
C TRP A 464 3.45 8.60 -4.24
N SER A 465 4.04 9.36 -5.15
CA SER A 465 4.66 10.64 -4.87
C SER A 465 4.25 11.63 -5.94
N LEU A 466 4.26 12.93 -5.63
CA LEU A 466 3.95 13.94 -6.63
C LEU A 466 4.99 13.90 -7.75
N PRO A 467 4.57 13.84 -9.03
CA PRO A 467 5.48 13.87 -10.17
C PRO A 467 5.98 15.30 -10.38
N VAL A 468 6.94 15.72 -9.56
CA VAL A 468 7.48 17.09 -9.52
C VAL A 468 7.88 17.59 -10.91
N ASP A 469 8.49 16.71 -11.70
CA ASP A 469 9.04 17.05 -13.02
C ASP A 469 7.97 17.31 -14.07
N LEU A 470 6.73 16.90 -13.81
CA LEU A 470 5.58 17.13 -14.67
C LEU A 470 4.78 18.37 -14.26
N TRP A 471 5.21 19.14 -13.25
CA TRP A 471 4.49 20.35 -12.84
C TRP A 471 4.69 21.49 -13.84
N ASN A 472 3.59 21.99 -14.41
CA ASN A 472 3.56 23.18 -15.24
C ASN A 472 3.20 24.41 -14.39
N GLU A 473 4.20 25.27 -14.14
CA GLU A 473 4.05 26.49 -13.34
C GLU A 473 3.17 27.55 -14.01
N GLU A 474 3.04 27.55 -15.34
CA GLU A 474 2.21 28.52 -16.05
C GLU A 474 0.74 28.13 -15.95
N GLU A 475 0.43 26.87 -16.24
CA GLU A 475 -0.93 26.35 -16.24
C GLU A 475 -1.46 26.03 -14.83
N GLN A 476 -0.55 25.89 -13.86
CA GLN A 476 -0.81 25.46 -12.47
C GLN A 476 -1.50 24.08 -12.42
N THR A 477 -0.96 23.14 -13.18
CA THR A 477 -1.41 21.75 -13.29
C THR A 477 -0.25 20.82 -13.62
N PHE A 478 -0.47 19.52 -13.60
CA PHE A 478 0.52 18.55 -14.02
C PHE A 478 0.30 18.13 -15.48
N GLU A 479 1.40 17.96 -16.23
CA GLU A 479 1.41 17.45 -17.60
C GLU A 479 1.33 15.92 -17.62
N MET A 480 0.56 15.36 -18.54
CA MET A 480 0.46 13.91 -18.70
C MET A 480 0.71 13.55 -20.16
N ASP A 481 1.55 12.55 -20.37
CA ASP A 481 1.68 11.89 -21.66
C ASP A 481 0.44 11.01 -21.91
N LEU A 482 -0.64 11.66 -22.33
CA LEU A 482 -1.92 11.02 -22.64
C LEU A 482 -1.77 10.04 -23.81
N GLU A 483 -0.88 10.34 -24.76
CA GLU A 483 -0.66 9.49 -25.93
C GLU A 483 -0.07 8.15 -25.52
N SER A 484 1.01 8.13 -24.74
CA SER A 484 1.59 6.89 -24.21
C SER A 484 0.60 6.12 -23.33
N PHE A 485 -0.19 6.83 -22.52
CA PHE A 485 -1.22 6.21 -21.70
C PHE A 485 -2.24 5.44 -22.53
N VAL A 486 -2.82 6.07 -23.54
CA VAL A 486 -3.81 5.37 -24.37
C VAL A 486 -3.16 4.34 -25.28
N ARG A 487 -1.93 4.57 -25.77
CA ARG A 487 -1.12 3.58 -26.51
C ARG A 487 -0.99 2.26 -25.77
N ALA A 488 -0.72 2.32 -24.46
CA ALA A 488 -0.59 1.13 -23.61
C ALA A 488 -1.86 0.27 -23.58
N PHE A 489 -3.03 0.85 -23.81
CA PHE A 489 -4.33 0.15 -23.78
C PHE A 489 -5.04 0.10 -25.14
N LEU A 490 -4.33 0.36 -26.25
CA LEU A 490 -4.93 0.44 -27.59
C LEU A 490 -5.67 -0.84 -27.98
N ASN A 491 -5.12 -2.00 -27.64
CA ASN A 491 -5.74 -3.29 -27.96
C ASN A 491 -7.09 -3.51 -27.26
N ARG A 492 -7.43 -2.66 -26.29
CA ARG A 492 -8.69 -2.71 -25.55
C ARG A 492 -9.70 -1.67 -26.04
N ILE A 493 -9.26 -0.60 -26.71
CA ILE A 493 -10.08 0.55 -27.06
C ILE A 493 -10.32 0.56 -28.58
N ASN A 494 -11.46 1.07 -29.03
CA ASN A 494 -11.74 1.18 -30.46
C ASN A 494 -10.81 2.19 -31.15
N GLU A 495 -10.18 1.81 -32.27
CA GLU A 495 -9.21 2.63 -33.00
C GLU A 495 -9.77 3.99 -33.45
N SER A 496 -11.07 4.07 -33.76
CA SER A 496 -11.74 5.33 -34.12
C SER A 496 -11.94 6.27 -32.93
N GLU A 497 -12.14 5.75 -31.72
CA GLU A 497 -12.24 6.55 -30.49
C GLU A 497 -10.86 7.09 -30.10
N TRP A 498 -9.80 6.29 -30.30
CA TRP A 498 -8.41 6.67 -30.06
C TRP A 498 -7.96 7.90 -30.85
N LYS A 499 -8.08 7.89 -32.19
CA LYS A 499 -7.60 9.00 -33.05
C LYS A 499 -8.27 10.31 -32.66
N ASN A 500 -9.56 10.24 -32.31
CA ASN A 500 -10.32 11.41 -31.90
C ASN A 500 -9.87 11.95 -30.52
N ILE A 501 -9.53 11.07 -29.57
CA ILE A 501 -9.02 11.47 -28.26
C ILE A 501 -7.65 12.17 -28.38
N VAL A 502 -6.71 11.61 -29.13
CA VAL A 502 -5.37 12.22 -29.25
C VAL A 502 -5.47 13.58 -29.95
N THR A 503 -6.04 13.62 -31.16
CA THR A 503 -6.10 14.85 -31.96
C THR A 503 -6.83 16.00 -31.27
N THR A 504 -7.72 15.72 -30.31
CA THR A 504 -8.46 16.76 -29.57
C THR A 504 -7.71 17.28 -28.33
N TYR A 505 -6.82 16.48 -27.73
CA TYR A 505 -6.28 16.73 -26.39
C TYR A 505 -4.73 16.74 -26.31
N THR A 506 -4.05 16.44 -27.42
CA THR A 506 -2.61 16.72 -27.64
C THR A 506 -2.49 17.81 -28.69
#